data_AF-A0A3E0QBU9-F1
#
_entry.id   AF-A0A3E0QBU9-F1
#
_cell.length_a   1.000
_cell.length_b   1.000
_cell.length_c   1.000
_cell.angle_alpha   90.00
_cell.angle_beta   90.00
_cell.angle_gamma   90.00
#
_symmetry.space_group_name_H-M   'P 1'
#
loop_
_entity.id
_entity.type
_entity.pdbx_description
1 polymer ?
#
loop_
_entity_poly.entity_id
_entity_poly.type
_entity_poly.pdbx_seq_one_letter_code
_entity_poly.pdbx_strand_id
1 'polypeptide(L)'
;MMFNRLIICLIVFLWNFSGCKANQENELNMLTVKDAQINDALKVLVKEESEYRNLGKSAIIFKIEKSEIGYEIRIGTLFKESLSLYLREKKDKPFGFFKFENVTVIVFGEEDRLLFEKTNNTKNLTFLEPKSELKVKEGEIPPPPVIYEPVVWIYTYENGKLKPTEKGRFALLK
;
A
#
# COMPACT_ATOMS: atom_id res chain seq x y z
N MET A 1 60.07 28.10 -21.61
CA MET A 1 59.00 27.62 -22.51
C MET A 1 59.05 26.10 -22.51
N MET A 2 58.12 25.45 -21.82
CA MET A 2 57.57 24.09 -22.09
C MET A 2 56.72 23.69 -20.88
N PHE A 3 55.57 24.35 -20.76
CA PHE A 3 54.42 23.78 -20.06
C PHE A 3 53.80 22.78 -21.02
N ASN A 4 53.94 21.48 -20.78
CA ASN A 4 52.87 20.52 -21.05
C ASN A 4 53.27 19.08 -20.75
N ARG A 5 52.27 18.31 -20.37
CA ARG A 5 52.26 16.84 -20.27
C ARG A 5 52.94 16.26 -19.04
N LEU A 6 52.35 16.48 -17.87
CA LEU A 6 52.34 15.40 -16.88
C LEU A 6 50.99 15.36 -16.15
N ILE A 7 50.12 14.49 -16.67
CA ILE A 7 49.26 13.62 -15.87
C ILE A 7 48.01 14.33 -15.30
N ILE A 8 47.19 14.73 -16.26
CA ILE A 8 45.74 14.54 -16.22
C ILE A 8 45.48 13.01 -16.16
N CYS A 9 45.69 12.38 -15.00
CA CYS A 9 45.20 11.01 -14.73
C CYS A 9 44.53 10.87 -13.36
N LEU A 10 44.36 11.96 -12.60
CA LEU A 10 43.75 11.91 -11.27
C LEU A 10 42.27 12.34 -11.24
N ILE A 11 41.62 12.58 -12.39
CA ILE A 11 40.24 13.10 -12.48
C ILE A 11 39.25 12.13 -13.14
N VAL A 12 39.66 10.91 -13.53
CA VAL A 12 38.78 9.98 -14.29
C VAL A 12 38.45 8.68 -13.55
N PHE A 13 38.95 8.46 -12.33
CA PHE A 13 38.60 7.28 -11.54
C PHE A 13 37.81 7.66 -10.29
N LEU A 14 36.53 7.27 -10.30
CA LEU A 14 35.51 7.23 -9.23
C LEU A 14 34.19 7.96 -9.56
N TRP A 15 33.94 8.27 -10.83
CA TRP A 15 32.58 8.16 -11.37
C TRP A 15 32.38 6.72 -11.84
N ASN A 16 32.04 5.83 -10.91
CA ASN A 16 31.33 4.56 -11.16
C ASN A 16 30.99 3.89 -9.82
N PHE A 17 30.43 4.63 -8.87
CA PHE A 17 29.31 4.03 -8.16
C PHE A 17 28.12 4.19 -9.09
N SER A 18 27.95 3.22 -9.98
CA SER A 18 26.63 2.81 -10.42
C SER A 18 25.90 2.42 -9.14
N GLY A 19 25.35 3.43 -8.46
CA GLY A 19 24.50 3.26 -7.32
C GLY A 19 23.45 2.25 -7.75
N CYS A 20 23.37 1.16 -6.99
CA CYS A 20 22.30 0.19 -7.11
C CYS A 20 21.02 0.97 -7.38
N LYS A 21 20.48 0.87 -8.60
CA LYS A 21 19.07 1.12 -8.84
C LYS A 21 18.37 -0.01 -8.11
N ALA A 22 18.27 0.09 -6.79
CA ALA A 22 17.34 -0.71 -6.01
C ALA A 22 15.98 -0.45 -6.66
N ASN A 23 15.31 -1.53 -7.06
CA ASN A 23 14.03 -1.48 -7.76
C ASN A 23 13.08 -0.47 -7.08
N GLN A 24 12.98 0.75 -7.65
CA GLN A 24 12.12 1.84 -7.16
C GLN A 24 10.64 1.54 -7.36
N GLU A 25 10.28 0.45 -8.03
CA GLU A 25 8.89 0.11 -8.36
C GLU A 25 8.01 -0.14 -7.13
N ASN A 26 8.60 -0.48 -5.97
CA ASN A 26 7.86 -0.80 -4.74
C ASN A 26 8.03 0.23 -3.62
N GLU A 27 8.60 1.39 -3.95
CA GLU A 27 8.76 2.47 -3.00
C GLU A 27 7.48 3.30 -2.91
N LEU A 28 6.85 3.31 -1.73
CA LEU A 28 5.64 4.09 -1.48
C LEU A 28 5.93 5.33 -0.66
N ASN A 29 5.21 6.42 -0.98
CA ASN A 29 5.22 7.64 -0.18
C ASN A 29 4.46 7.40 1.13
N MET A 30 5.01 7.90 2.23
CA MET A 30 4.28 8.02 3.47
C MET A 30 3.26 9.16 3.36
N LEU A 31 2.05 8.91 3.86
CA LEU A 31 0.93 9.83 3.84
C LEU A 31 0.68 10.40 5.23
N THR A 32 0.23 11.65 5.28
CA THR A 32 -0.35 12.29 6.46
C THR A 32 -1.86 12.34 6.30
N VAL A 33 -2.58 11.92 7.33
CA VAL A 33 -4.05 11.97 7.37
C VAL A 33 -4.50 13.40 7.66
N LYS A 34 -5.31 14.00 6.78
CA LYS A 34 -5.85 15.36 6.96
C LYS A 34 -7.12 15.38 7.82
N ASP A 35 -7.93 14.33 7.73
CA ASP A 35 -9.23 14.25 8.39
C ASP A 35 -9.19 13.31 9.60
N ALA A 36 -9.47 13.86 10.78
CA ALA A 36 -9.47 13.11 12.03
C ALA A 36 -10.53 11.99 12.08
N GLN A 37 -11.62 12.09 11.30
CA GLN A 37 -12.67 11.06 11.21
C GLN A 37 -12.12 9.73 10.68
N ILE A 38 -11.05 9.77 9.88
CA ILE A 38 -10.37 8.56 9.40
C ILE A 38 -9.74 7.79 10.57
N ASN A 39 -9.15 8.50 11.53
CA ASN A 39 -8.57 7.86 12.71
C ASN A 39 -9.67 7.19 13.55
N ASP A 40 -10.84 7.80 13.67
CA ASP A 40 -11.95 7.22 14.42
C ASP A 40 -12.52 5.97 13.73
N ALA A 41 -12.63 5.98 12.41
CA ALA A 41 -12.98 4.78 11.64
C ALA A 41 -11.95 3.65 11.82
N LEU A 42 -10.66 3.99 11.82
CA LEU A 42 -9.58 3.02 12.04
C LEU A 42 -9.58 2.45 13.46
N LYS A 43 -9.89 3.26 14.49
CA LYS A 43 -10.04 2.76 15.87
C LYS A 43 -11.14 1.70 15.96
N VAL A 44 -12.28 1.92 15.30
CA VAL A 44 -13.38 0.94 15.26
C VAL A 44 -12.90 -0.37 14.65
N LEU A 45 -12.27 -0.31 13.47
CA LEU A 45 -11.73 -1.50 12.81
C LEU A 45 -10.68 -2.20 13.67
N VAL A 46 -9.69 -1.48 14.21
CA VAL A 46 -8.62 -2.07 15.01
C VAL A 46 -9.18 -2.72 16.26
N LYS A 47 -10.12 -2.08 16.95
CA LYS A 47 -10.77 -2.65 18.14
C LYS A 47 -11.44 -3.98 17.79
N GLU A 48 -12.26 -4.01 16.74
CA GLU A 48 -13.00 -5.21 16.34
C GLU A 48 -12.08 -6.31 15.80
N GLU A 49 -11.02 -5.96 15.05
CA GLU A 49 -10.07 -6.92 14.50
C GLU A 49 -9.05 -7.44 15.54
N SER A 50 -8.80 -6.69 16.61
CA SER A 50 -7.88 -7.08 17.68
C SER A 50 -8.35 -8.35 18.42
N GLU A 51 -9.66 -8.60 18.44
CA GLU A 51 -10.28 -9.79 19.00
C GLU A 51 -9.82 -11.07 18.28
N TYR A 52 -9.46 -10.94 17.00
CA TYR A 52 -9.03 -12.06 16.15
C TYR A 52 -7.50 -12.26 16.08
N ARG A 53 -6.71 -11.49 16.85
CA ARG A 53 -5.23 -11.60 17.05
C ARG A 53 -4.35 -11.62 15.79
N ASN A 54 -4.86 -11.28 14.61
CA ASN A 54 -4.12 -11.40 13.35
C ASN A 54 -3.52 -10.08 12.82
N LEU A 55 -3.80 -8.94 13.46
CA LEU A 55 -3.38 -7.61 13.00
C LEU A 55 -1.87 -7.45 12.75
N GLY A 56 -1.00 -8.14 13.51
CA GLY A 56 0.45 -8.07 13.29
C GLY A 56 0.91 -8.64 11.94
N LYS A 57 0.18 -9.64 11.43
CA LYS A 57 0.43 -10.28 10.12
C LYS A 57 -0.31 -9.60 8.98
N SER A 58 -1.22 -8.69 9.30
CA SER A 58 -2.06 -7.99 8.33
C SER A 58 -1.58 -6.57 8.06
N ALA A 59 -2.04 -6.03 6.94
CA ALA A 59 -2.09 -4.61 6.67
C ALA A 59 -3.56 -4.18 6.66
N ILE A 60 -3.83 -2.94 7.09
CA ILE A 60 -5.12 -2.31 6.85
C ILE A 60 -5.10 -1.78 5.43
N ILE A 61 -6.21 -1.97 4.77
CA ILE A 61 -6.44 -1.57 3.39
C ILE A 61 -7.49 -0.48 3.39
N PHE A 62 -7.19 0.63 2.71
CA PHE A 62 -8.03 1.80 2.63
C PHE A 62 -8.25 2.16 1.16
N LYS A 63 -9.45 1.90 0.65
CA LYS A 63 -9.85 2.24 -0.72
C LYS A 63 -10.74 3.47 -0.73
N ILE A 64 -10.49 4.37 -1.67
CA ILE A 64 -11.37 5.50 -1.99
C ILE A 64 -11.90 5.34 -3.41
N GLU A 65 -13.21 5.23 -3.57
CA GLU A 65 -13.88 5.21 -4.88
C GLU A 65 -14.86 6.37 -4.97
N LYS A 66 -15.02 6.96 -6.15
CA LYS A 66 -16.06 7.97 -6.36
C LYS A 66 -17.43 7.28 -6.38
N SER A 67 -18.42 7.91 -5.75
CA SER A 67 -19.82 7.49 -5.80
C SER A 67 -20.71 8.62 -6.31
N GLU A 68 -21.99 8.33 -6.57
CA GLU A 68 -22.95 9.35 -7.04
C GLU A 68 -23.12 10.51 -6.07
N ILE A 69 -22.96 10.24 -4.77
CA ILE A 69 -23.22 11.18 -3.67
C ILE A 69 -21.93 11.70 -3.01
N GLY A 70 -20.75 11.33 -3.51
CA GLY A 70 -19.47 11.74 -2.93
C GLY A 70 -18.40 10.70 -3.14
N TYR A 71 -17.84 10.19 -2.06
CA TYR A 71 -16.83 9.14 -2.08
C TYR A 71 -17.25 7.97 -1.20
N GLU A 72 -17.07 6.76 -1.70
CA GLU A 72 -17.15 5.55 -0.89
C GLU A 72 -15.75 5.19 -0.39
N ILE A 73 -15.66 4.97 0.92
CA ILE A 73 -14.43 4.57 1.58
C ILE A 73 -14.62 3.16 2.11
N ARG A 74 -13.77 2.25 1.65
CA ARG A 74 -13.75 0.86 2.12
C ARG A 74 -12.50 0.64 2.96
N ILE A 75 -12.69 0.22 4.20
CA ILE A 75 -11.60 -0.12 5.11
C ILE A 75 -11.71 -1.59 5.49
N GLY A 76 -10.61 -2.33 5.39
CA GLY A 76 -10.57 -3.75 5.79
C GLY A 76 -9.16 -4.19 6.14
N THR A 77 -9.01 -5.45 6.54
CA THR A 77 -7.71 -6.06 6.83
C THR A 77 -7.38 -7.10 5.76
N LEU A 78 -6.11 -7.17 5.35
CA LEU A 78 -5.64 -8.26 4.50
C LEU A 78 -4.30 -8.75 5.01
N PHE A 79 -4.07 -10.06 4.96
CA PHE A 79 -2.75 -10.60 5.28
C PHE A 79 -1.71 -10.01 4.33
N LYS A 80 -0.57 -9.58 4.89
CA LYS A 80 0.54 -9.00 4.11
C LYS A 80 1.00 -9.94 2.98
N GLU A 81 0.90 -11.24 3.20
CA GLU A 81 1.32 -12.25 2.24
C GLU A 81 0.43 -12.35 0.99
N SER A 82 -0.83 -11.93 1.10
CA SER A 82 -1.83 -11.96 0.03
C SER A 82 -1.96 -10.61 -0.68
N LEU A 83 -1.39 -9.55 -0.12
CA LEU A 83 -1.63 -8.20 -0.59
C LEU A 83 -1.02 -7.89 -1.96
N SER A 84 0.21 -8.34 -2.23
CA SER A 84 0.83 -8.12 -3.54
C SER A 84 0.07 -8.85 -4.66
N LEU A 85 -0.41 -10.07 -4.39
CA LEU A 85 -1.26 -10.82 -5.32
C LEU A 85 -2.56 -10.06 -5.58
N TYR A 86 -3.23 -9.62 -4.50
CA TYR A 86 -4.51 -8.94 -4.55
C TYR A 86 -4.46 -7.63 -5.36
N LEU A 87 -3.46 -6.77 -5.11
CA LEU A 87 -3.27 -5.52 -5.84
C LEU A 87 -2.95 -5.74 -7.31
N ARG A 88 -2.13 -6.76 -7.62
CA ARG A 88 -1.76 -7.12 -9.00
C ARG A 88 -2.97 -7.58 -9.81
N GLU A 89 -3.78 -8.49 -9.26
CA GLU A 89 -4.98 -9.00 -9.94
C GLU A 89 -5.99 -7.89 -10.24
N LYS A 90 -6.10 -6.93 -9.33
CA LYS A 90 -7.06 -5.83 -9.42
C LYS A 90 -6.52 -4.59 -10.11
N LYS A 91 -5.23 -4.61 -10.50
CA LYS A 91 -4.52 -3.50 -11.15
C LYS A 91 -4.58 -2.18 -10.37
N ASP A 92 -4.79 -2.26 -9.06
CA ASP A 92 -4.84 -1.09 -8.18
C ASP A 92 -3.42 -0.73 -7.74
N LYS A 93 -3.03 0.54 -7.98
CA LYS A 93 -1.73 1.05 -7.58
C LYS A 93 -1.85 1.84 -6.27
N PRO A 94 -1.09 1.49 -5.23
CA PRO A 94 -1.05 2.28 -4.00
C PRO A 94 -0.61 3.72 -4.22
N PHE A 95 -1.35 4.65 -3.64
CA PHE A 95 -0.97 6.06 -3.56
C PHE A 95 0.14 6.28 -2.54
N GLY A 96 0.09 5.51 -1.46
CA GLY A 96 1.02 5.59 -0.35
C GLY A 96 0.59 4.74 0.84
N PHE A 97 1.25 4.97 1.97
CA PHE A 97 0.95 4.26 3.21
C PHE A 97 1.07 5.19 4.41
N PHE A 98 0.48 4.80 5.55
CA PHE A 98 0.77 5.42 6.83
C PHE A 98 0.74 4.39 7.95
N LYS A 99 1.08 4.82 9.16
CA LYS A 99 1.04 3.99 10.37
C LYS A 99 -0.10 4.43 11.27
N PHE A 100 -0.91 3.47 11.66
CA PHE A 100 -1.95 3.65 12.67
C PHE A 100 -1.79 2.54 13.71
N GLU A 101 -1.54 2.92 14.97
CA GLU A 101 -1.32 1.98 16.09
C GLU A 101 -0.34 0.83 15.74
N ASN A 102 0.79 1.17 15.12
CA ASN A 102 1.83 0.25 14.61
C ASN A 102 1.44 -0.63 13.40
N VAL A 103 0.16 -0.66 13.01
CA VAL A 103 -0.31 -1.36 11.81
C VAL A 103 -0.04 -0.50 10.57
N THR A 104 0.37 -1.14 9.48
CA THR A 104 0.52 -0.44 8.19
C THR A 104 -0.85 -0.29 7.54
N VAL A 105 -1.22 0.94 7.18
CA VAL A 105 -2.38 1.24 6.35
C VAL A 105 -1.89 1.52 4.94
N ILE A 106 -2.42 0.81 3.94
CA ILE A 106 -2.14 1.03 2.52
C ILE A 106 -3.33 1.74 1.90
N VAL A 107 -3.07 2.86 1.21
CA VAL A 107 -4.11 3.71 0.60
C VAL A 107 -4.04 3.60 -0.92
N PHE A 108 -5.18 3.38 -1.55
CA PHE A 108 -5.33 3.32 -3.01
C PHE A 108 -6.76 3.68 -3.43
N GLY A 109 -7.04 3.66 -4.74
CA GLY A 109 -8.36 3.92 -5.31
C GLY A 109 -8.28 4.98 -6.40
N GLU A 110 -9.26 5.88 -6.44
CA GLU A 110 -9.40 6.89 -7.49
C GLU A 110 -8.95 8.30 -7.06
N GLU A 111 -8.93 8.59 -5.76
CA GLU A 111 -8.59 9.92 -5.22
C GLU A 111 -7.88 9.80 -3.86
N ASP A 112 -6.72 10.43 -3.68
CA ASP A 112 -5.98 10.47 -2.40
C ASP A 112 -5.95 11.84 -1.74
N ARG A 113 -5.96 12.92 -2.53
CA ARG A 113 -5.65 14.28 -2.06
C ARG A 113 -6.72 14.84 -1.14
N LEU A 114 -7.93 14.30 -1.23
CA LEU A 114 -9.07 14.66 -0.40
C LEU A 114 -8.80 14.43 1.08
N LEU A 115 -8.21 13.28 1.42
CA LEU A 115 -8.05 12.81 2.80
C LEU A 115 -6.60 12.75 3.25
N PHE A 116 -5.66 12.83 2.30
CA PHE A 116 -4.25 12.62 2.57
C PHE A 116 -3.36 13.69 1.95
N GLU A 117 -2.20 13.87 2.56
CA GLU A 117 -1.08 14.63 2.02
C GLU A 117 0.13 13.72 1.85
N LYS A 118 0.83 13.82 0.72
CA LYS A 118 2.08 13.08 0.51
C LYS A 118 3.21 13.77 1.24
N THR A 119 3.96 12.99 2.02
CA THR A 119 5.21 13.46 2.62
C THR A 119 6.38 13.16 1.68
N ASN A 120 7.54 13.76 1.98
CA ASN A 120 8.80 13.43 1.28
C ASN A 120 9.43 12.11 1.78
N ASN A 121 8.82 11.44 2.75
CA ASN A 121 9.32 10.19 3.28
C ASN A 121 8.82 9.03 2.43
N THR A 122 9.72 8.18 2.01
CA THR A 122 9.41 6.98 1.24
C THR A 122 9.84 5.73 1.97
N LYS A 123 9.20 4.61 1.67
CA LYS A 123 9.59 3.30 2.21
C LYS A 123 9.28 2.20 1.21
N ASN A 124 10.23 1.29 1.04
CA ASN A 124 9.96 0.01 0.39
C ASN A 124 9.21 -0.90 1.37
N LEU A 125 8.03 -1.34 0.97
CA LEU A 125 7.24 -2.33 1.69
C LEU A 125 7.42 -3.70 1.02
N THR A 126 8.33 -4.51 1.56
CA THR A 126 8.73 -5.79 0.96
C THR A 126 7.58 -6.78 0.72
N PHE A 127 6.48 -6.67 1.48
CA PHE A 127 5.31 -7.52 1.28
C PHE A 127 4.44 -7.11 0.08
N LEU A 128 4.70 -5.95 -0.54
CA LEU A 128 4.10 -5.54 -1.81
C LEU A 128 4.87 -6.08 -3.02
N GLU A 129 6.08 -6.60 -2.82
CA GLU A 129 6.85 -7.18 -3.91
C GLU A 129 6.08 -8.40 -4.48
N PRO A 130 6.00 -8.51 -5.81
CA PRO A 130 5.37 -9.65 -6.44
C PRO A 130 6.16 -10.90 -6.04
N LYS A 131 5.51 -11.82 -5.33
CA LYS A 131 6.10 -13.13 -5.06
C LYS A 131 6.22 -13.86 -6.38
N SER A 132 7.38 -14.47 -6.61
CA SER A 132 7.57 -15.40 -7.73
C SER A 132 6.47 -16.45 -7.66
N GLU A 133 5.79 -16.69 -8.79
CA GLU A 133 4.81 -17.76 -8.89
C GLU A 133 5.43 -19.05 -8.37
N LEU A 134 4.68 -19.79 -7.55
CA LEU A 134 5.11 -21.10 -7.08
C LEU A 134 5.41 -21.93 -8.34
N LYS A 135 6.68 -22.23 -8.55
CA LYS A 135 7.08 -23.16 -9.62
C LYS A 135 6.53 -24.51 -9.23
N VAL A 136 5.41 -24.87 -9.84
CA VAL A 136 4.81 -26.20 -9.68
C VAL A 136 5.67 -27.17 -10.49
N LYS A 137 5.98 -28.34 -9.93
CA LYS A 137 6.64 -29.41 -10.69
C LYS A 137 5.75 -29.81 -11.87
N GLU A 138 6.35 -30.10 -13.02
CA GLU A 138 5.61 -30.64 -14.17
C GLU A 138 4.74 -31.83 -13.73
N GLY A 139 3.44 -31.74 -13.99
CA GLY A 139 2.47 -32.80 -13.67
C GLY A 139 1.67 -32.62 -12.38
N GLU A 140 1.96 -31.63 -11.53
CA GLU A 140 1.13 -31.32 -10.36
C GLU A 140 0.18 -30.15 -10.65
N ILE A 141 -1.09 -30.30 -10.28
CA ILE A 141 -2.07 -29.19 -10.35
C ILE A 141 -1.86 -28.34 -9.10
N PRO A 142 -1.56 -27.03 -9.21
CA PRO A 142 -1.46 -26.18 -8.04
C PRO A 142 -2.80 -26.18 -7.28
N PRO A 143 -2.78 -26.21 -5.93
CA PRO A 143 -4.00 -26.00 -5.17
C PRO A 143 -4.60 -24.64 -5.56
N PRO A 144 -5.94 -24.53 -5.65
CA PRO A 144 -6.57 -23.25 -5.92
C PRO A 144 -6.13 -22.23 -4.87
N PRO A 145 -5.84 -20.98 -5.26
CA PRO A 145 -5.47 -19.95 -4.30
C PRO A 145 -6.60 -19.77 -3.28
N VAL A 146 -6.24 -19.72 -1.99
CA VAL A 146 -7.20 -19.44 -0.93
C VAL A 146 -7.60 -17.97 -1.03
N ILE A 147 -8.82 -17.71 -1.47
CA ILE A 147 -9.38 -16.36 -1.54
C ILE A 147 -9.89 -16.01 -0.13
N TYR A 148 -9.18 -15.12 0.57
CA TYR A 148 -9.64 -14.57 1.83
C TYR A 148 -10.50 -13.34 1.55
N GLU A 149 -11.81 -13.43 1.79
CA GLU A 149 -12.71 -12.28 1.73
C GLU A 149 -12.70 -11.57 3.09
N PRO A 150 -12.08 -10.39 3.18
CA PRO A 150 -12.04 -9.68 4.44
C PRO A 150 -13.40 -9.10 4.79
N VAL A 151 -13.64 -8.92 6.09
CA VAL A 151 -14.73 -8.03 6.52
C VAL A 151 -14.31 -6.61 6.17
N VAL A 152 -15.24 -5.88 5.55
CA VAL A 152 -15.03 -4.51 5.10
C VAL A 152 -16.06 -3.61 5.77
N TRP A 153 -15.57 -2.47 6.26
CA TRP A 153 -16.37 -1.36 6.74
C TRP A 153 -16.46 -0.34 5.61
N ILE A 154 -17.68 -0.06 5.19
CA ILE A 154 -17.99 0.87 4.11
C ILE A 154 -18.53 2.16 4.73
N TYR A 155 -17.94 3.27 4.31
CA TYR A 155 -18.33 4.61 4.71
C TYR A 155 -18.63 5.45 3.48
N THR A 156 -19.59 6.36 3.62
CA THR A 156 -19.80 7.44 2.66
C THR A 156 -19.14 8.71 3.20
N TYR A 157 -18.30 9.32 2.39
CA TYR A 157 -17.69 10.62 2.65
C TYR A 157 -18.31 11.68 1.76
N GLU A 158 -19.06 12.59 2.38
CA GLU A 158 -19.84 13.62 1.71
C GLU A 158 -19.78 14.91 2.55
N ASN A 159 -19.53 16.06 1.90
CA ASN A 159 -19.52 17.38 2.54
C ASN A 159 -18.63 17.45 3.80
N GLY A 160 -17.46 16.81 3.77
CA GLY A 160 -16.50 16.80 4.89
C GLY A 160 -16.90 15.89 6.05
N LYS A 161 -17.89 15.02 5.87
CA LYS A 161 -18.37 14.10 6.92
C LYS A 161 -18.26 12.65 6.47
N LEU A 162 -17.70 11.84 7.35
CA LEU A 162 -17.62 10.39 7.20
C LEU A 162 -18.81 9.74 7.91
N LYS A 163 -19.64 9.00 7.16
CA LYS A 163 -20.80 8.28 7.72
C LYS A 163 -20.64 6.78 7.49
N PRO A 164 -20.79 5.92 8.51
CA PRO A 164 -20.82 4.48 8.30
C PRO A 164 -22.08 4.11 7.50
N THR A 165 -21.91 3.25 6.52
CA THR A 165 -22.99 2.81 5.63
C THR A 165 -23.28 1.33 5.87
N GLU A 166 -22.26 0.49 5.74
CA GLU A 166 -22.44 -0.96 5.80
C GLU A 166 -21.19 -1.66 6.37
N LYS A 167 -21.39 -2.82 6.98
CA LYS A 167 -20.32 -3.73 7.40
C LYS A 167 -20.68 -5.14 6.98
N GLY A 168 -19.74 -5.84 6.35
CA GLY A 168 -19.97 -7.20 5.87
C GLY A 168 -18.80 -7.80 5.10
N ARG A 169 -19.03 -8.97 4.51
CA ARG A 169 -18.06 -9.58 3.60
C ARG A 169 -18.22 -8.95 2.23
N PHE A 170 -17.30 -8.06 1.89
CA PHE A 170 -17.28 -7.37 0.61
C PHE A 170 -15.92 -7.54 -0.04
N ALA A 171 -15.91 -7.56 -1.36
CA ALA A 171 -14.67 -7.35 -2.09
C ALA A 171 -14.19 -5.92 -1.83
N LEU A 172 -12.95 -5.76 -1.33
CA LEU A 172 -12.32 -4.44 -1.21
C LEU A 172 -12.20 -3.75 -2.58
N LEU A 173 -11.95 -4.54 -3.63
CA LEU A 173 -11.72 -4.10 -5.01
C LEU A 173 -12.74 -4.79 -5.93
N LYS A 174 -13.85 -4.12 -6.24
CA LYS A 174 -14.78 -4.58 -7.29
C LYS A 174 -14.32 -4.04 -8.64
#